data_AF-A0A564Q906-F1
#
_entry.id   AF-A0A564Q906-F1
#
_cell.length_a   1.000
_cell.length_b   1.000
_cell.length_c   1.000
_cell.angle_alpha   90.00
_cell.angle_beta   90.00
_cell.angle_gamma   90.00
#
_symmetry.space_group_name_H-M   'P 1'
#
loop_
_entity.id
_entity.type
_entity.pdbx_description
1 polymer ?
#
loop_
_entity_poly.entity_id
_entity_poly.type
_entity_poly.pdbx_seq_one_letter_code
_entity_poly.pdbx_strand_id
1 'polypeptide(L)' 'MSAFEQLYKDHESVWGKEPDEWLKMFARKITQKGKVLEIGVGEGRDAIWMVEQGFEVEEIDSAETGIEKAQKMAGKRKLA' A
#
# COMPACT_ATOMS: atom_id res chain seq x y z
N MET A 1 5.95 -13.31 16.21
CA MET A 1 5.26 -12.22 15.48
C MET A 1 6.29 -11.15 15.16
N SER A 2 6.22 -10.51 13.99
CA SER A 2 7.12 -9.39 13.65
C SER A 2 6.77 -8.16 14.49
N ALA A 3 7.72 -7.23 14.64
CA ALA A 3 7.45 -5.96 15.34
C ALA A 3 6.33 -5.15 14.65
N PHE A 4 6.24 -5.23 13.31
CA PHE A 4 5.19 -4.57 12.54
C PHE A 4 3.82 -5.20 12.74
N GLU A 5 3.73 -6.52 12.87
CA GLU A 5 2.47 -7.20 13.18
C GLU A 5 1.88 -6.73 14.51
N GLN A 6 2.72 -6.56 15.54
CA GLN A 6 2.27 -6.03 16.83
C GLN A 6 1.87 -4.54 16.70
N LEU A 7 2.67 -3.73 16.02
CA LEU A 7 2.39 -2.32 15.78
C LEU A 7 1.04 -2.10 15.08
N TYR A 8 0.72 -2.91 14.07
CA TYR A 8 -0.56 -2.80 13.36
C TYR A 8 -1.75 -3.27 14.19
N LYS A 9 -1.56 -4.17 15.16
CA LYS A 9 -2.61 -4.58 16.10
C LYS A 9 -2.91 -3.52 17.16
N ASP A 10 -1.88 -2.83 17.63
CA ASP A 10 -1.99 -1.89 18.75
C ASP A 10 -2.54 -0.52 18.35
N HIS A 11 -2.51 -0.19 17.05
CA HIS A 11 -2.93 1.11 16.53
C HIS A 11 -4.00 0.95 15.44
N GLU A 12 -4.99 1.85 15.40
CA GLU A 12 -5.99 1.84 14.32
C GLU A 12 -5.38 2.28 12.98
N SER A 13 -4.47 3.26 13.00
CA SER A 13 -3.70 3.72 11.85
C SER A 13 -2.30 4.15 12.28
N VAL A 14 -1.28 3.68 11.57
CA VAL A 14 0.15 3.96 11.82
C VAL A 14 0.69 4.97 10.82
N TRP A 15 0.36 4.81 9.52
CA TRP A 15 0.99 5.56 8.43
C TRP A 15 0.10 6.63 7.79
N GLY A 16 -1.17 6.70 8.20
CA GLY A 16 -2.17 7.56 7.57
C GLY A 16 -2.60 7.07 6.18
N LYS A 17 -3.27 7.95 5.42
CA LYS A 17 -3.85 7.62 4.11
C LYS A 17 -3.15 8.30 2.93
N GLU A 18 -2.36 9.33 3.19
CA GLU A 18 -1.67 10.07 2.13
C GLU A 18 -0.44 9.29 1.69
N PRO A 19 -0.22 9.11 0.38
CA PRO A 19 0.96 8.44 -0.12
C PRO A 19 2.19 9.33 0.03
N ASP A 20 3.36 8.71 0.04
CA ASP A 20 4.65 9.38 0.12
C ASP A 20 4.87 10.33 -1.07
N GLU A 21 5.39 11.53 -0.79
CA GLU A 21 5.65 12.54 -1.81
C GLU A 21 6.75 12.12 -2.79
N TRP A 22 7.72 11.31 -2.37
CA TRP A 22 8.72 10.75 -3.28
C TRP A 22 8.09 9.75 -4.25
N LEU A 23 7.17 8.91 -3.78
CA LEU A 23 6.43 8.00 -4.65
C LEU A 23 5.67 8.79 -5.72
N LYS A 24 4.90 9.81 -5.31
CA LYS A 24 4.18 10.70 -6.24
C LYS A 24 5.13 11.30 -7.29
N MET A 25 6.30 11.78 -6.86
CA MET A 25 7.27 12.41 -7.76
C MET A 25 7.83 11.42 -8.79
N PHE A 26 8.18 10.20 -8.40
CA PHE A 26 8.75 9.21 -9.31
C PHE A 26 7.69 8.55 -10.20
N ALA A 27 6.50 8.26 -9.67
CA ALA A 27 5.41 7.66 -10.44
C ALA A 27 4.97 8.53 -11.63
N ARG A 28 5.10 9.86 -11.52
CA ARG A 28 4.86 10.81 -12.62
C ARG A 28 5.85 10.68 -13.78
N LYS A 29 7.04 10.13 -13.53
CA LYS A 29 8.05 9.88 -14.58
C LYS A 29 7.79 8.59 -15.36
N ILE A 30 6.91 7.73 -14.85
CA ILE A 30 6.52 6.47 -15.50
C ILE A 30 5.37 6.75 -16.47
N THR A 31 5.70 6.82 -17.75
CA THR A 31 4.77 7.19 -18.84
C THR A 31 3.88 6.03 -19.29
N GLN A 32 4.37 4.79 -19.19
CA GLN A 32 3.58 3.59 -19.47
C GLN A 32 3.18 2.92 -18.16
N LYS A 33 1.87 2.87 -17.90
CA LYS A 33 1.33 2.15 -16.75
C LYS A 33 1.42 0.65 -16.98
N GLY A 34 1.62 -0.10 -15.90
CA GLY A 34 1.81 -1.54 -15.93
C GLY A 34 1.78 -2.13 -14.53
N LYS A 35 2.36 -3.32 -14.39
CA LYS A 35 2.42 -4.04 -13.12
C LYS A 35 3.48 -3.45 -12.18
N VAL A 36 3.13 -3.33 -10.91
CA VAL A 36 4.01 -2.89 -9.83
C VAL A 36 3.93 -3.90 -8.69
N LEU A 37 5.08 -4.28 -8.15
CA LEU A 37 5.15 -5.05 -6.91
C LEU A 37 5.51 -4.09 -5.77
N GLU A 38 4.66 -4.02 -4.75
CA GLU A 38 4.93 -3.26 -3.54
C GLU A 38 5.39 -4.19 -2.41
N ILE A 39 6.60 -3.93 -1.90
CA ILE A 39 7.22 -4.73 -0.86
C ILE A 39 7.10 -3.99 0.47
N GLY A 40 6.44 -4.61 1.44
CA GLY A 40 6.14 -3.99 2.72
C GLY A 40 4.98 -3.00 2.59
N VAL A 41 3.85 -3.45 2.04
CA VAL A 41 2.68 -2.59 1.76
C VAL A 41 2.10 -1.93 3.02
N GLY A 42 2.31 -2.53 4.20
CA GLY A 42 1.79 -2.02 5.46
C GLY A 42 0.29 -1.81 5.39
N GLU A 43 -0.16 -0.57 5.62
CA GLU A 43 -1.58 -0.19 5.57
C GLU A 43 -2.06 0.29 4.18
N GLY A 44 -1.20 0.20 3.15
CA GLY A 44 -1.58 0.34 1.74
C GLY A 44 -1.68 1.75 1.17
N ARG A 45 -1.26 2.79 1.89
CA ARG A 45 -1.39 4.20 1.44
C ARG A 45 -0.79 4.44 0.04
N ASP A 46 0.35 3.82 -0.23
CA ASP A 46 1.15 3.99 -1.44
C ASP A 46 0.59 3.11 -2.57
N ALA A 47 0.38 1.82 -2.28
CA ALA A 47 -0.26 0.85 -3.18
C ALA A 47 -1.62 1.32 -3.71
N ILE A 48 -2.50 1.76 -2.82
CA ILE A 48 -3.84 2.23 -3.16
C ILE A 48 -3.77 3.44 -4.09
N TRP A 49 -2.88 4.40 -3.79
CA TRP A 49 -2.70 5.56 -4.64
C TRP A 49 -2.17 5.17 -6.02
N MET A 50 -1.23 4.22 -6.12
CA MET A 50 -0.75 3.72 -7.41
C MET A 50 -1.85 3.04 -8.23
N VAL A 51 -2.73 2.25 -7.59
CA VAL A 51 -3.93 1.71 -8.26
C VAL A 51 -4.79 2.84 -8.83
N GLU A 52 -4.98 3.93 -8.09
CA GLU A 52 -5.73 5.10 -8.56
C GLU A 52 -5.04 5.83 -9.73
N GLN A 53 -3.71 5.75 -9.83
CA GLN A 53 -2.96 6.29 -10.97
C GLN A 53 -2.97 5.34 -12.20
N GLY A 54 -3.69 4.21 -12.13
CA GLY A 54 -3.84 3.26 -13.21
C GLY A 54 -2.76 2.18 -13.28
N PHE A 55 -2.00 1.97 -12.21
CA PHE A 55 -1.10 0.81 -12.11
C PHE A 55 -1.86 -0.44 -11.65
N GLU A 56 -1.37 -1.62 -12.04
CA GLU A 56 -1.79 -2.90 -11.48
C GLU A 56 -0.82 -3.25 -10.34
N VAL A 57 -1.27 -3.21 -9.10
CA VAL A 57 -0.39 -3.38 -7.93
C VAL A 57 -0.58 -4.77 -7.31
N GLU A 58 0.51 -5.52 -7.23
CA GLU A 58 0.64 -6.73 -6.42
C GLU A 58 1.34 -6.37 -5.10
N GLU A 59 0.84 -6.86 -3.97
CA GLU A 59 1.29 -6.44 -2.65
C GLU A 59 1.86 -7.59 -1.81
N ILE A 60 2.93 -7.32 -1.06
CA ILE A 60 3.44 -8.26 -0.06
C ILE A 60 3.74 -7.53 1.26
N ASP A 61 3.44 -8.16 2.38
CA ASP A 61 3.94 -7.77 3.69
C ASP A 61 4.16 -9.02 4.57
N SER A 62 5.04 -8.88 5.55
CA SER A 62 5.25 -9.88 6.60
C SER A 62 4.19 -9.82 7.72
N ALA A 63 3.42 -8.74 7.79
CA ALA A 63 2.39 -8.50 8.78
C ALA A 63 0.99 -8.64 8.17
N GLU A 64 0.31 -9.72 8.53
CA GLU A 64 -1.06 -10.04 8.08
C GLU A 64 -2.04 -8.92 8.45
N THR A 65 -1.93 -8.35 9.66
CA THR A 65 -2.80 -7.25 10.09
C THR A 65 -2.61 -6.00 9.22
N GLY A 66 -1.40 -5.77 8.70
CA GLY A 66 -1.15 -4.69 7.74
C GLY A 66 -1.93 -4.90 6.44
N ILE A 67 -1.76 -6.07 5.82
CA ILE A 67 -2.46 -6.45 4.58
C ILE A 67 -3.98 -6.34 4.75
N GLU A 68 -4.55 -6.85 5.84
CA GLU A 68 -5.98 -6.75 6.11
C GLU A 68 -6.47 -5.29 6.14
N LYS A 69 -5.69 -4.39 6.75
CA LYS A 69 -5.99 -2.96 6.79
C LYS A 69 -5.84 -2.31 5.42
N ALA A 70 -4.82 -2.67 4.64
CA ALA A 70 -4.64 -2.21 3.28
C ALA A 70 -5.85 -2.59 2.41
N GLN A 71 -6.28 -3.85 2.45
CA GLN A 71 -7.44 -4.34 1.71
C GLN A 71 -8.74 -3.65 2.15
N LYS A 72 -8.93 -3.46 3.47
CA LYS A 72 -10.07 -2.70 4.00
C LYS A 72 -10.05 -1.25 3.53
N MET A 73 -8.89 -0.60 3.52
CA MET A 73 -8.74 0.77 3.05
C MET A 73 -8.99 0.86 1.54
N ALA A 74 -8.49 -0.10 0.75
CA ALA A 74 -8.67 -0.16 -0.70
C ALA A 74 -10.14 -0.26 -1.10
N GLY A 75 -10.93 -1.03 -0.34
CA GLY A 75 -12.37 -1.20 -0.57
C GLY A 75 -12.63 -1.87 -1.93
N LYS A 76 -13.14 -1.10 -2.90
CA LYS A 76 -13.38 -1.61 -4.26
C LYS A 76 -12.16 -1.52 -5.19
N ARG A 77 -11.12 -0.77 -4.78
CA ARG A 77 -9.83 -0.74 -5.49
C ARG A 77 -9.17 -2.10 -5.29
N LYS A 78 -8.80 -2.77 -6.38
CA LYS A 78 -8.22 -4.11 -6.30
C LYS A 78 -6.72 -3.99 -6.08
N LEU A 79 -6.28 -4.40 -4.91
CA LEU A 79 -4.92 -4.85 -4.65
C LEU A 79 -4.89 -6.36 -4.95
N ALA A 80 -3.82 -6.84 -5.58
CA ALA A 80 -3.68 -8.22 -6.04
C ALA A 80 -2.67 -9.01 -5.20
#